data_AF-A0A836S382-F1
#
_entry.id   AF-A0A836S382-F1
#
_cell.length_a   1.000
_cell.length_b   1.000
_cell.length_c   1.000
_cell.angle_alpha   90.00
_cell.angle_beta   90.00
_cell.angle_gamma   90.00
#
_symmetry.space_group_name_H-M   'P 1'
#
loop_
_entity.id
_entity.type
_entity.pdbx_description
1 polymer ?
#
loop_
_entity_poly.entity_id
_entity_poly.type
_entity_poly.pdbx_seq_one_letter_code
_entity_poly.pdbx_strand_id
1 'polypeptide(L)'
;MSNRTGAAGWHFSLLCLCLLLQACTNRSPPLPAEWNQFQRIVLTDTVFFPQEKYQCGPASLASVLQQSGVPVTPSTLTSQIYLPERQGSLQLELLGATRRNGRIPYQLQPNLTAIVSELRYSRPVLVLQNLGLRSLPVWHYAVVTGVDPASSTITLHSGATKNLSMNAQKFLRSWDLADRWGVVVLQPGELPADDNPAAFLKAVSAYSSVTNDDAVIKSYTNAVKRWPQNHLVWFSYAANAQVSGKQPLAIQNYLQALRIKPDHLPSINNLSLMYAEAGNFQQALKLLDEGLALDPDNTFTNRLKTTRKEIMQMKAKPLVQGAM
;
A
#
# COMPACT_ATOMS: atom_id res chain seq x y z
N MET A 1 -55.04 2.84 56.64
CA MET A 1 -53.94 2.26 55.84
C MET A 1 -54.20 2.60 54.38
N SER A 2 -53.50 3.57 53.80
CA SER A 2 -53.46 3.73 52.34
C SER A 2 -52.14 4.40 51.93
N ASN A 3 -51.36 3.67 51.13
CA ASN A 3 -50.05 4.03 50.61
C ASN A 3 -50.09 5.28 49.72
N ARG A 4 -49.14 6.21 49.93
CA ARG A 4 -48.72 7.22 48.95
C ARG A 4 -47.22 7.10 48.72
N THR A 5 -46.82 6.29 47.75
CA THR A 5 -45.45 6.29 47.19
C THR A 5 -45.52 5.90 45.73
N GLY A 6 -45.41 6.85 44.81
CA GLY A 6 -45.46 6.54 43.39
C GLY A 6 -45.49 7.76 42.47
N ALA A 7 -44.53 8.68 42.60
CA ALA A 7 -44.36 9.75 41.60
C ALA A 7 -42.93 10.32 41.51
N ALA A 8 -41.94 9.75 42.21
CA ALA A 8 -40.57 10.30 42.22
C ALA A 8 -39.58 9.56 41.30
N GLY A 9 -39.93 8.38 40.78
CA GLY A 9 -38.99 7.54 40.01
C GLY A 9 -38.82 7.91 38.53
N TRP A 10 -39.81 8.56 37.92
CA TRP A 10 -39.82 8.76 36.46
C TRP A 10 -38.99 9.96 36.01
N HIS A 11 -38.88 11.01 36.85
CA HIS A 11 -38.08 12.18 36.52
C HIS A 11 -36.57 11.91 36.63
N PHE A 12 -36.13 10.99 37.50
CA PHE A 12 -34.72 10.63 37.63
C PHE A 12 -34.22 9.73 36.48
N SER A 13 -35.06 8.81 36.00
CA SER A 13 -34.74 7.95 34.84
C SER A 13 -34.69 8.72 33.51
N LEU A 14 -35.51 9.75 33.33
CA LEU A 14 -35.46 10.63 32.15
C LEU A 14 -34.24 11.57 32.17
N LEU A 15 -33.83 12.07 33.35
CA LEU A 15 -32.62 12.89 33.47
C LEU A 15 -31.34 12.09 33.19
N CYS A 16 -31.26 10.84 33.65
CA CYS A 16 -30.13 9.94 33.35
C CYS A 16 -30.06 9.58 31.85
N LEU A 17 -31.21 9.44 31.17
CA LEU A 17 -31.24 9.19 29.72
C LEU A 17 -30.75 10.39 28.90
N CYS A 18 -31.04 11.63 29.34
CA CYS A 18 -30.51 12.84 28.71
C CYS A 18 -29.02 13.07 29.00
N LEU A 19 -28.51 12.68 30.17
CA LEU A 19 -27.08 12.80 30.51
C LEU A 19 -26.21 11.73 29.84
N LEU A 20 -26.74 10.53 29.57
CA LEU A 20 -26.04 9.50 28.78
C LEU A 20 -25.95 9.84 27.29
N LEU A 21 -26.82 10.71 26.76
CA LEU A 21 -26.75 11.20 25.39
C LEU A 21 -25.72 12.33 25.17
N GLN A 22 -25.23 12.97 26.23
CA GLN A 22 -24.18 14.00 26.12
C GLN A 22 -22.76 13.41 26.02
N ALA A 23 -22.57 12.12 26.31
CA ALA A 23 -21.27 11.44 26.16
C ALA A 23 -20.96 11.02 24.71
N CYS A 24 -21.92 11.12 23.80
CA CYS A 24 -21.75 10.84 22.37
C CYS A 24 -21.59 12.13 21.55
N THR A 25 -20.80 13.11 22.01
CA THR A 25 -20.47 14.25 21.16
C THR A 25 -19.54 13.80 20.05
N ASN A 26 -20.14 13.40 18.94
CA ASN A 26 -19.52 13.04 17.67
C ASN A 26 -18.96 14.31 16.99
N ARG A 27 -18.08 15.03 17.71
CA ARG A 27 -17.44 16.26 17.22
C ARG A 27 -16.50 15.88 16.09
N SER A 28 -16.64 16.58 14.96
CA SER A 28 -15.66 16.44 13.88
C SER A 28 -14.28 16.82 14.38
N PRO A 29 -13.22 16.11 13.97
CA PRO A 29 -11.86 16.45 14.38
C PRO A 29 -11.51 17.86 13.88
N PRO A 30 -10.68 18.61 14.62
CA PRO A 30 -10.14 19.86 14.10
C PRO A 30 -9.32 19.59 12.83
N LEU A 31 -9.23 20.61 11.97
CA LEU A 31 -8.32 20.55 10.83
C LEU A 31 -6.87 20.50 11.33
N PRO A 32 -5.98 19.77 10.64
CA PRO A 32 -4.58 19.71 11.02
C PRO A 32 -3.93 21.10 10.90
N ALA A 33 -2.87 21.34 11.69
CA ALA A 33 -2.24 22.66 11.78
C ALA A 33 -1.70 23.15 10.41
N GLU A 34 -1.26 22.21 9.58
CA GLU A 34 -0.78 22.44 8.23
C GLU A 34 -1.88 22.74 7.20
N TRP A 35 -3.18 22.66 7.56
CA TRP A 35 -4.30 22.86 6.62
C TRP A 35 -4.19 24.19 5.86
N ASN A 36 -3.89 25.28 6.57
CA ASN A 36 -3.76 26.61 6.00
C ASN A 36 -2.50 26.80 5.15
N GLN A 37 -1.56 25.85 5.18
CA GLN A 37 -0.34 25.88 4.37
C GLN A 37 -0.53 25.18 3.02
N PHE A 38 -1.61 24.41 2.85
CA PHE A 38 -1.91 23.79 1.58
C PHE A 38 -2.30 24.86 0.55
N GLN A 39 -2.01 24.57 -0.72
CA GLN A 39 -2.52 25.34 -1.85
C GLN A 39 -3.80 24.70 -2.35
N ARG A 40 -4.68 25.51 -2.96
CA ARG A 40 -5.86 24.99 -3.64
C ARG A 40 -5.43 24.10 -4.81
N ILE A 41 -5.95 22.87 -4.86
CA ILE A 41 -5.71 21.90 -5.92
C ILE A 41 -7.07 21.33 -6.35
N VAL A 42 -7.33 21.28 -7.65
CA VAL A 42 -8.50 20.60 -8.21
C VAL A 42 -8.09 19.89 -9.50
N LEU A 43 -8.25 18.58 -9.53
CA LEU A 43 -8.05 17.76 -10.72
C LEU A 43 -9.37 17.76 -11.51
N THR A 44 -9.38 18.43 -12.67
CA THR A 44 -10.58 18.59 -13.51
C THR A 44 -10.86 17.38 -14.40
N ASP A 45 -9.80 16.68 -14.78
CA ASP A 45 -9.84 15.67 -15.85
C ASP A 45 -9.98 14.24 -15.33
N THR A 46 -10.07 14.07 -14.01
CA THR A 46 -10.33 12.76 -13.41
C THR A 46 -11.69 12.24 -13.91
N VAL A 47 -11.67 11.04 -14.46
CA VAL A 47 -12.86 10.39 -15.00
C VAL A 47 -13.81 10.05 -13.86
N PHE A 48 -15.11 10.32 -14.05
CA PHE A 48 -16.14 10.05 -13.06
C PHE A 48 -17.17 9.07 -13.61
N PHE A 49 -17.45 8.02 -12.85
CA PHE A 49 -18.54 7.10 -13.12
C PHE A 49 -19.64 7.30 -12.07
N PRO A 50 -20.83 7.81 -12.46
CA PRO A 50 -21.96 7.90 -11.54
C PRO A 50 -22.38 6.50 -11.09
N GLN A 51 -22.81 6.37 -9.84
CA GLN A 51 -23.04 5.07 -9.19
C GLN A 51 -24.48 4.89 -8.72
N GLU A 52 -24.98 3.65 -8.81
CA GLU A 52 -26.13 3.16 -8.05
C GLU A 52 -25.68 2.37 -6.80
N LYS A 53 -26.64 1.91 -5.99
CA LYS A 53 -26.38 1.24 -4.70
C LYS A 53 -25.43 0.03 -4.88
N TYR A 54 -24.40 -0.07 -4.03
CA TYR A 54 -23.38 -1.15 -3.97
C TYR A 54 -22.28 -1.18 -5.06
N GLN A 55 -22.17 -0.16 -5.92
CA GLN A 55 -21.15 -0.08 -6.98
C GLN A 55 -19.99 0.88 -6.69
N CYS A 56 -19.86 1.37 -5.45
CA CYS A 56 -18.88 2.40 -5.12
C CYS A 56 -17.42 1.96 -5.24
N GLY A 57 -17.13 0.68 -4.98
CA GLY A 57 -15.78 0.12 -5.15
C GLY A 57 -15.31 0.07 -6.61
N PRO A 58 -15.99 -0.65 -7.52
CA PRO A 58 -15.57 -0.76 -8.92
C PRO A 58 -15.54 0.58 -9.65
N ALA A 59 -16.48 1.47 -9.37
CA ALA A 59 -16.52 2.79 -9.99
C ALA A 59 -15.37 3.69 -9.55
N SER A 60 -15.12 3.77 -8.24
CA SER A 60 -14.01 4.59 -7.73
C SER A 60 -12.65 4.03 -8.16
N LEU A 61 -12.51 2.70 -8.23
CA LEU A 61 -11.30 2.07 -8.75
C LEU A 61 -11.12 2.32 -10.26
N ALA A 62 -12.19 2.22 -11.06
CA ALA A 62 -12.13 2.52 -12.49
C ALA A 62 -11.64 3.95 -12.75
N SER A 63 -12.11 4.93 -11.97
CA SER A 63 -11.65 6.33 -12.05
C SER A 63 -10.14 6.46 -11.87
N VAL A 64 -9.57 5.88 -10.80
CA VAL A 64 -8.12 5.99 -10.52
C VAL A 64 -7.27 5.13 -11.46
N LEU A 65 -7.79 4.00 -11.95
CA LEU A 65 -7.13 3.19 -12.98
C LEU A 65 -7.07 3.92 -14.33
N GLN A 66 -8.16 4.55 -14.76
CA GLN A 66 -8.15 5.38 -15.97
C GLN A 66 -7.21 6.56 -15.85
N GLN A 67 -7.17 7.23 -14.69
CA GLN A 67 -6.19 8.29 -14.46
C GLN A 67 -4.75 7.77 -14.61
N SER A 68 -4.47 6.55 -14.17
CA SER A 68 -3.17 5.91 -14.37
C SER A 68 -2.94 5.38 -15.80
N GLY A 69 -3.85 5.62 -16.73
CA GLY A 69 -3.75 5.23 -18.15
C GLY A 69 -4.25 3.82 -18.48
N VAL A 70 -5.06 3.18 -17.62
CA VAL A 70 -5.66 1.86 -17.92
C VAL A 70 -7.12 2.04 -18.39
N PRO A 71 -7.49 1.64 -19.62
CA PRO A 71 -8.83 1.84 -20.15
C PRO A 71 -9.83 0.79 -19.58
N VAL A 72 -10.29 0.99 -18.35
CA VAL A 72 -11.26 0.13 -17.66
C VAL A 72 -12.56 0.86 -17.35
N THR A 73 -13.67 0.14 -17.27
CA THR A 73 -14.96 0.66 -16.79
C THR A 73 -15.39 -0.06 -15.50
N PRO A 74 -16.34 0.49 -14.73
CA PRO A 74 -16.84 -0.18 -13.53
C PRO A 74 -17.36 -1.60 -13.84
N SER A 75 -18.07 -1.79 -14.97
CA SER A 75 -18.62 -3.09 -15.38
C SER A 75 -17.54 -4.13 -15.68
N THR A 76 -16.41 -3.73 -16.26
CA THR A 76 -15.26 -4.64 -16.50
C THR A 76 -14.55 -5.08 -15.22
N LEU A 77 -14.71 -4.31 -14.13
CA LEU A 77 -14.09 -4.58 -12.84
C LEU A 77 -15.01 -5.36 -11.89
N THR A 78 -16.32 -5.32 -12.09
CA THR A 78 -17.30 -6.00 -11.22
C THR A 78 -17.00 -7.49 -11.07
N SER A 79 -16.67 -8.20 -12.15
CA SER A 79 -16.33 -9.63 -12.12
C SER A 79 -15.03 -9.94 -11.36
N GLN A 80 -14.19 -8.93 -11.11
CA GLN A 80 -12.92 -9.08 -10.43
C GLN A 80 -12.97 -8.70 -8.94
N ILE A 81 -14.06 -8.06 -8.47
CA ILE A 81 -14.09 -7.35 -7.18
C ILE A 81 -15.39 -7.62 -6.39
N TYR A 82 -16.47 -8.03 -7.06
CA TYR A 82 -17.77 -8.17 -6.41
C TYR A 82 -17.93 -9.51 -5.68
N LEU A 83 -18.26 -9.44 -4.38
CA LEU A 83 -18.63 -10.60 -3.55
C LEU A 83 -20.13 -10.51 -3.22
N PRO A 84 -20.99 -11.41 -3.75
CA PRO A 84 -22.44 -11.35 -3.56
C PRO A 84 -22.90 -11.38 -2.10
N GLU A 85 -22.17 -12.08 -1.23
CA GLU A 85 -22.54 -12.29 0.17
C GLU A 85 -22.31 -11.06 1.07
N ARG A 86 -21.63 -10.01 0.59
CA ARG A 86 -21.21 -8.87 1.42
C ARG A 86 -21.63 -7.48 0.92
N GLN A 87 -22.48 -7.41 -0.11
CA GLN A 87 -23.07 -6.16 -0.62
C GLN A 87 -22.04 -5.02 -0.82
N GLY A 88 -20.79 -5.32 -1.25
CA GLY A 88 -19.74 -4.31 -1.40
C GLY A 88 -18.37 -4.87 -1.81
N SER A 89 -17.39 -3.99 -1.97
CA SER A 89 -16.00 -4.33 -2.35
C SER A 89 -15.05 -4.24 -1.16
N LEU A 90 -14.24 -5.28 -0.96
CA LEU A 90 -13.20 -5.27 0.07
C LEU A 90 -11.94 -4.56 -0.43
N GLN A 91 -11.22 -3.90 0.47
CA GLN A 91 -9.97 -3.20 0.16
C GLN A 91 -8.97 -4.14 -0.53
N LEU A 92 -8.81 -5.37 -0.01
CA LEU A 92 -7.90 -6.37 -0.60
C LEU A 92 -8.25 -6.73 -2.05
N GLU A 93 -9.53 -6.78 -2.40
CA GLU A 93 -9.98 -7.04 -3.77
C GLU A 93 -9.65 -5.86 -4.68
N LEU A 94 -9.81 -4.62 -4.21
CA LEU A 94 -9.41 -3.43 -4.95
C LEU A 94 -7.90 -3.42 -5.22
N LEU A 95 -7.09 -3.74 -4.21
CA LEU A 95 -5.63 -3.86 -4.36
C LEU A 95 -5.26 -5.01 -5.33
N GLY A 96 -5.94 -6.14 -5.24
CA GLY A 96 -5.75 -7.28 -6.15
C GLY A 96 -6.09 -6.93 -7.60
N ALA A 97 -7.26 -6.32 -7.83
CA ALA A 97 -7.69 -5.88 -9.15
C ALA A 97 -6.76 -4.79 -9.72
N THR A 98 -6.28 -3.86 -8.90
CA THR A 98 -5.29 -2.86 -9.33
C THR A 98 -4.03 -3.52 -9.90
N ARG A 99 -3.50 -4.53 -9.19
CA ARG A 99 -2.32 -5.29 -9.62
C ARG A 99 -2.57 -6.08 -10.90
N ARG A 100 -3.73 -6.76 -11.01
CA ARG A 100 -4.14 -7.48 -12.23
C ARG A 100 -4.25 -6.57 -13.46
N ASN A 101 -4.49 -5.27 -13.25
CA ASN A 101 -4.53 -4.26 -14.30
C ASN A 101 -3.16 -3.58 -14.55
N GLY A 102 -2.05 -4.20 -14.12
CA GLY A 102 -0.71 -3.71 -14.42
C GLY A 102 -0.34 -2.42 -13.69
N ARG A 103 -0.92 -2.19 -12.52
CA ARG A 103 -0.66 -1.00 -11.69
C ARG A 103 -0.28 -1.36 -10.26
N ILE A 104 0.45 -0.47 -9.60
CA ILE A 104 0.95 -0.67 -8.25
C ILE A 104 0.05 0.14 -7.30
N PRO A 105 -0.82 -0.52 -6.51
CA PRO A 105 -1.58 0.20 -5.49
C PRO A 105 -0.65 0.55 -4.33
N TYR A 106 -0.50 1.84 -4.07
CA TYR A 106 0.30 2.37 -2.97
C TYR A 106 -0.61 2.92 -1.88
N GLN A 107 -0.62 2.26 -0.72
CA GLN A 107 -1.39 2.71 0.44
C GLN A 107 -0.67 3.89 1.11
N LEU A 108 -1.41 4.98 1.26
CA LEU A 108 -0.89 6.22 1.84
C LEU A 108 -0.72 6.12 3.35
N GLN A 109 0.14 6.98 3.88
CA GLN A 109 0.14 7.29 5.30
C GLN A 109 -1.24 7.84 5.73
N PRO A 110 -1.73 7.54 6.95
CA PRO A 110 -3.06 7.91 7.42
C PRO A 110 -3.14 9.38 7.84
N ASN A 111 -2.77 10.30 6.95
CA ASN A 111 -2.81 11.74 7.18
C ASN A 111 -3.15 12.50 5.90
N LEU A 112 -3.67 13.71 6.07
CA LEU A 112 -4.13 14.53 4.96
C LEU A 112 -2.96 15.01 4.06
N THR A 113 -1.79 15.23 4.65
CA THR A 113 -0.58 15.64 3.91
C THR A 113 -0.20 14.62 2.84
N ALA A 114 -0.39 13.32 3.09
CA ALA A 114 -0.19 12.27 2.08
C ALA A 114 -1.17 12.42 0.90
N ILE A 115 -2.45 12.66 1.17
CA ILE A 115 -3.45 12.93 0.12
C ILE A 115 -3.06 14.16 -0.71
N VAL A 116 -2.80 15.28 -0.03
CA VAL A 116 -2.49 16.55 -0.71
C VAL A 116 -1.20 16.45 -1.53
N SER A 117 -0.20 15.73 -1.02
CA SER A 117 1.06 15.51 -1.75
C SER A 117 0.83 14.74 -3.05
N GLU A 118 -0.03 13.72 -3.05
CA GLU A 118 -0.37 12.96 -4.26
C GLU A 118 -1.17 13.78 -5.27
N LEU A 119 -2.11 14.61 -4.80
CA LEU A 119 -2.86 15.52 -5.67
C LEU A 119 -1.94 16.50 -6.43
N ARG A 120 -0.80 16.92 -5.83
CA ARG A 120 0.20 17.77 -6.52
C ARG A 120 0.87 17.08 -7.70
N TYR A 121 0.89 15.75 -7.71
CA TYR A 121 1.38 14.95 -8.83
C TYR A 121 0.24 14.54 -9.79
N SER A 122 -0.91 15.20 -9.72
CA SER A 122 -2.10 14.87 -10.51
C SER A 122 -2.61 13.44 -10.30
N ARG A 123 -2.38 12.89 -9.10
CA ARG A 123 -2.84 11.56 -8.72
C ARG A 123 -4.01 11.67 -7.74
N PRO A 124 -5.25 11.41 -8.19
CA PRO A 124 -6.42 11.36 -7.34
C PRO A 124 -6.33 10.15 -6.40
N VAL A 125 -6.89 10.30 -5.20
CA VAL A 125 -6.74 9.32 -4.13
C VAL A 125 -8.04 8.58 -3.91
N LEU A 126 -8.01 7.26 -4.05
CA LEU A 126 -9.12 6.40 -3.67
C LEU A 126 -9.14 6.27 -2.14
N VAL A 127 -10.25 6.64 -1.50
CA VAL A 127 -10.41 6.60 -0.04
C VAL A 127 -11.63 5.79 0.35
N LEU A 128 -11.61 5.25 1.57
CA LEU A 128 -12.77 4.64 2.20
C LEU A 128 -13.30 5.59 3.27
N GLN A 129 -14.60 5.80 3.31
CA GLN A 129 -15.29 6.58 4.33
C GLN A 129 -16.34 5.71 5.01
N ASN A 130 -16.58 5.98 6.29
CA ASN A 130 -17.79 5.56 6.96
C ASN A 130 -18.69 6.79 7.14
N LEU A 131 -19.75 6.86 6.35
CA LEU A 131 -20.72 7.97 6.35
C LEU A 131 -21.77 7.84 7.46
N GLY A 132 -21.78 6.72 8.17
CA GLY A 132 -22.70 6.41 9.27
C GLY A 132 -22.10 6.70 10.65
N LEU A 133 -22.44 5.84 11.61
CA LEU A 133 -21.91 5.88 12.97
C LEU A 133 -20.99 4.68 13.21
N ARG A 134 -20.19 4.72 14.28
CA ARG A 134 -19.36 3.56 14.67
C ARG A 134 -20.19 2.28 14.88
N SER A 135 -21.35 2.42 15.51
CA SER A 135 -22.27 1.31 15.81
C SER A 135 -23.14 0.89 14.62
N LEU A 136 -23.27 1.74 13.60
CA LEU A 136 -24.08 1.47 12.42
C LEU A 136 -23.36 2.03 11.17
N PRO A 137 -22.34 1.32 10.68
CA PRO A 137 -21.45 1.83 9.64
C PRO A 137 -22.15 1.90 8.28
N VAL A 138 -21.80 2.92 7.50
CA VAL A 138 -22.16 3.05 6.09
C VAL A 138 -20.88 3.23 5.29
N TRP A 139 -20.33 2.10 4.83
CA TRP A 139 -19.07 2.07 4.08
C TRP A 139 -19.24 2.63 2.67
N HIS A 140 -18.33 3.52 2.28
CA HIS A 140 -18.41 4.23 1.02
C HIS A 140 -17.04 4.54 0.46
N TYR A 141 -16.77 4.12 -0.78
CA TYR A 141 -15.57 4.55 -1.50
C TYR A 141 -15.82 5.85 -2.25
N ALA A 142 -14.81 6.72 -2.24
CA ALA A 142 -14.81 7.97 -2.98
C ALA A 142 -13.41 8.23 -3.55
N VAL A 143 -13.32 9.11 -4.54
CA VAL A 143 -12.04 9.55 -5.12
C VAL A 143 -11.82 11.01 -4.79
N VAL A 144 -10.78 11.31 -4.02
CA VAL A 144 -10.37 12.69 -3.73
C VAL A 144 -9.70 13.27 -4.95
N THR A 145 -10.21 14.40 -5.42
CA THR A 145 -9.69 15.12 -6.61
C THR A 145 -9.28 16.54 -6.29
N GLY A 146 -9.45 17.02 -5.06
CA GLY A 146 -9.01 18.37 -4.73
C GLY A 146 -9.12 18.75 -3.26
N VAL A 147 -8.46 19.85 -2.93
CA VAL A 147 -8.54 20.53 -1.64
C VAL A 147 -8.62 22.03 -1.87
N ASP A 148 -9.39 22.72 -1.05
CA ASP A 148 -9.46 24.18 -1.02
C ASP A 148 -9.42 24.67 0.43
N PRO A 149 -8.23 25.07 0.92
CA PRO A 149 -8.05 25.54 2.29
C PRO A 149 -8.85 26.80 2.60
N ALA A 150 -9.02 27.71 1.62
CA ALA A 150 -9.70 28.98 1.81
C ALA A 150 -11.20 28.78 2.12
N SER A 151 -11.83 27.78 1.48
CA SER A 151 -13.22 27.41 1.76
C SER A 151 -13.36 26.27 2.77
N SER A 152 -12.25 25.74 3.30
CA SER A 152 -12.24 24.56 4.19
C SER A 152 -12.94 23.34 3.59
N THR A 153 -12.72 23.08 2.28
CA THR A 153 -13.37 21.99 1.55
C THR A 153 -12.40 21.00 0.92
N ILE A 154 -12.88 19.77 0.73
CA ILE A 154 -12.25 18.69 -0.02
C ILE A 154 -13.20 18.32 -1.16
N THR A 155 -12.67 18.23 -2.37
CA THR A 155 -13.40 17.87 -3.58
C THR A 155 -13.31 16.36 -3.80
N LEU A 156 -14.45 15.71 -3.94
CA LEU A 156 -14.59 14.26 -4.07
C LEU A 156 -15.42 13.89 -5.31
N HIS A 157 -15.12 12.77 -5.93
CA HIS A 157 -16.08 12.02 -6.72
C HIS A 157 -16.72 10.97 -5.83
N SER A 158 -18.03 11.04 -5.63
CA SER A 158 -18.70 10.24 -4.60
C SER A 158 -20.15 9.92 -4.99
N GLY A 159 -20.50 8.64 -5.06
CA GLY A 159 -21.84 8.19 -5.43
C GLY A 159 -22.23 8.65 -6.84
N ALA A 160 -23.37 9.33 -6.96
CA ALA A 160 -23.84 9.93 -8.22
C ALA A 160 -23.30 11.36 -8.46
N THR A 161 -22.48 11.90 -7.55
CA THR A 161 -22.03 13.30 -7.61
C THR A 161 -20.56 13.42 -8.02
N LYS A 162 -20.32 14.01 -9.20
CA LYS A 162 -18.99 14.47 -9.62
C LYS A 162 -18.64 15.75 -8.85
N ASN A 163 -17.37 15.88 -8.44
CA ASN A 163 -16.84 17.08 -7.77
C ASN A 163 -17.69 17.55 -6.56
N LEU A 164 -18.19 16.61 -5.75
CA LEU A 164 -18.81 16.90 -4.47
C LEU A 164 -17.83 17.71 -3.61
N SER A 165 -18.22 18.95 -3.28
CA SER A 165 -17.51 19.76 -2.30
C SER A 165 -17.98 19.37 -0.89
N MET A 166 -17.10 18.73 -0.13
CA MET A 166 -17.36 18.32 1.25
C MET A 166 -16.57 19.20 2.21
N ASN A 167 -17.19 19.64 3.32
CA ASN A 167 -16.47 20.29 4.41
C ASN A 167 -15.34 19.37 4.92
N ALA A 168 -14.14 19.93 5.10
CA ALA A 168 -12.95 19.16 5.41
C ALA A 168 -13.00 18.46 6.78
N GLN A 169 -13.59 19.07 7.82
CA GLN A 169 -13.78 18.39 9.10
C GLN A 169 -14.75 17.21 8.99
N LYS A 170 -15.81 17.35 8.19
CA LYS A 170 -16.76 16.25 7.91
C LYS A 170 -16.07 15.10 7.18
N PHE A 171 -15.23 15.41 6.19
CA PHE A 171 -14.40 14.41 5.51
C PHE A 171 -13.51 13.68 6.51
N LEU A 172 -12.70 14.42 7.29
CA LEU A 172 -11.78 13.83 8.28
C LEU A 172 -12.51 12.92 9.26
N ARG A 173 -13.67 13.33 9.78
CA ARG A 173 -14.49 12.48 10.66
C ARG A 173 -14.87 11.16 10.00
N SER A 174 -15.41 11.20 8.78
CA SER A 174 -15.82 9.99 8.06
C SER A 174 -14.64 9.10 7.66
N TRP A 175 -13.47 9.69 7.44
CA TRP A 175 -12.23 9.00 7.10
C TRP A 175 -11.56 8.38 8.33
N ASP A 176 -11.60 9.05 9.49
CA ASP A 176 -11.17 8.52 10.79
C ASP A 176 -11.95 7.25 11.15
N LEU A 177 -13.26 7.24 10.88
CA LEU A 177 -14.12 6.07 11.09
C LEU A 177 -13.82 4.90 10.14
N ALA A 178 -12.95 5.10 9.15
CA ALA A 178 -12.49 4.12 8.18
C ALA A 178 -10.96 3.92 8.26
N ASP A 179 -10.38 4.16 9.44
CA ASP A 179 -8.94 4.01 9.73
C ASP A 179 -8.03 4.77 8.75
N ARG A 180 -8.55 5.86 8.21
CA ARG A 180 -7.89 6.72 7.22
C ARG A 180 -7.30 5.96 6.05
N TRP A 181 -8.00 4.93 5.59
CA TRP A 181 -7.55 4.16 4.44
C TRP A 181 -7.60 5.00 3.16
N GLY A 182 -6.49 5.01 2.42
CA GLY A 182 -6.35 5.72 1.16
C GLY A 182 -5.26 5.10 0.30
N VAL A 183 -5.48 5.08 -1.02
CA VAL A 183 -4.59 4.46 -1.99
C VAL A 183 -4.47 5.35 -3.23
N VAL A 184 -3.25 5.45 -3.77
CA VAL A 184 -3.01 5.91 -5.13
C VAL A 184 -2.62 4.74 -6.03
N VAL A 185 -2.92 4.89 -7.31
CA VAL A 185 -2.60 3.90 -8.33
C VAL A 185 -1.39 4.39 -9.11
N LEU A 186 -0.22 3.80 -8.83
CA LEU A 186 1.03 4.15 -9.48
C LEU A 186 1.21 3.34 -10.76
N GLN A 187 1.74 3.99 -11.79
CA GLN A 187 2.29 3.32 -12.96
C GLN A 187 3.65 2.69 -12.63
N PRO A 188 4.04 1.61 -13.29
CA PRO A 188 5.38 1.06 -13.16
C PRO A 188 6.47 2.10 -13.47
N GLY A 189 7.36 2.31 -12.50
CA GLY A 189 8.40 3.36 -12.55
C GLY A 189 8.02 4.68 -11.85
N GLU A 190 6.75 4.91 -11.52
CA GLU A 190 6.38 6.06 -10.68
C GLU A 190 6.77 5.81 -9.23
N LEU A 191 7.07 6.90 -8.52
CA LEU A 191 7.36 6.91 -7.09
C LEU A 191 6.23 7.66 -6.37
N PRO A 192 5.84 7.22 -5.15
CA PRO A 192 4.89 7.95 -4.33
C PRO A 192 5.46 9.32 -3.95
N ALA A 193 4.56 10.22 -3.57
CA ALA A 193 4.93 11.58 -3.19
C ALA A 193 5.67 11.64 -1.84
N ASP A 194 5.43 10.68 -0.95
CA ASP A 194 6.07 10.62 0.35
C ASP A 194 7.44 9.91 0.32
N ASP A 195 8.22 10.13 1.37
CA ASP A 195 9.56 9.55 1.52
C ASP A 195 9.50 8.27 2.37
N ASN A 196 8.86 7.23 1.83
CA ASN A 196 8.64 5.98 2.55
C ASN A 196 9.06 4.74 1.73
N PRO A 197 10.37 4.42 1.72
CA PRO A 197 10.87 3.27 0.96
C PRO A 197 10.24 1.95 1.41
N ALA A 198 9.97 1.77 2.71
CA ALA A 198 9.41 0.51 3.22
C ALA A 198 8.01 0.23 2.65
N ALA A 199 7.12 1.23 2.67
CA ALA A 199 5.79 1.09 2.07
C ALA A 199 5.87 0.90 0.55
N PHE A 200 6.80 1.58 -0.12
CA PHE A 200 6.99 1.43 -1.55
C PHE A 200 7.45 0.02 -1.92
N LEU A 201 8.45 -0.51 -1.22
CA LEU A 201 8.95 -1.88 -1.42
C LEU A 201 7.85 -2.91 -1.19
N LYS A 202 7.02 -2.72 -0.16
CA LYS A 202 5.86 -3.58 0.09
C LYS A 202 4.88 -3.55 -1.09
N ALA A 203 4.57 -2.37 -1.63
CA ALA A 203 3.66 -2.22 -2.76
C ALA A 203 4.21 -2.88 -4.04
N VAL A 204 5.49 -2.63 -4.37
CA VAL A 204 6.14 -3.22 -5.56
C VAL A 204 6.32 -4.73 -5.41
N SER A 205 6.69 -5.22 -4.22
CA SER A 205 6.78 -6.67 -3.96
C SER A 205 5.43 -7.37 -4.05
N ALA A 206 4.33 -6.72 -3.66
CA ALA A 206 2.99 -7.25 -3.86
C ALA A 206 2.60 -7.24 -5.35
N TYR A 207 3.02 -6.24 -6.11
CA TYR A 207 2.83 -6.19 -7.56
C TYR A 207 3.65 -7.26 -8.29
N SER A 208 4.88 -7.53 -7.85
CA SER A 208 5.73 -8.56 -8.44
C SER A 208 5.20 -10.00 -8.26
N SER A 209 4.18 -10.20 -7.42
CA SER A 209 3.51 -11.50 -7.29
C SER A 209 2.56 -11.82 -8.44
N VAL A 210 2.21 -10.84 -9.28
CA VAL A 210 1.32 -11.03 -10.44
C VAL A 210 2.03 -10.82 -11.78
N THR A 211 3.25 -10.27 -11.76
CA THR A 211 4.11 -10.12 -12.94
C THR A 211 5.58 -10.08 -12.51
N ASN A 212 6.49 -10.53 -13.35
CA ASN A 212 7.94 -10.47 -13.14
C ASN A 212 8.67 -9.80 -14.33
N ASP A 213 7.98 -8.87 -14.99
CA ASP A 213 8.40 -8.22 -16.22
C ASP A 213 9.29 -6.97 -16.02
N ASP A 214 9.59 -6.29 -17.12
CA ASP A 214 10.34 -5.03 -17.15
C ASP A 214 9.69 -3.89 -16.36
N ALA A 215 8.39 -3.97 -16.08
CA ALA A 215 7.66 -2.94 -15.34
C ALA A 215 8.05 -2.96 -13.86
N VAL A 216 8.22 -4.16 -13.27
CA VAL A 216 8.74 -4.32 -11.90
C VAL A 216 10.17 -3.79 -11.83
N ILE A 217 11.01 -4.18 -12.80
CA ILE A 217 12.41 -3.72 -12.89
C ILE A 217 12.48 -2.19 -12.99
N LYS A 218 11.66 -1.56 -13.83
CA LYS A 218 11.58 -0.09 -13.96
C LYS A 218 11.25 0.59 -12.63
N SER A 219 10.37 0.00 -11.83
CA SER A 219 9.98 0.51 -10.51
C SER A 219 11.18 0.51 -9.55
N TYR A 220 11.94 -0.58 -9.50
CA TYR A 220 13.16 -0.64 -8.68
C TYR A 220 14.27 0.26 -9.19
N THR A 221 14.45 0.39 -10.51
CA THR A 221 15.44 1.30 -11.12
C THR A 221 15.26 2.74 -10.66
N ASN A 222 14.02 3.22 -10.53
CA ASN A 222 13.75 4.56 -10.03
C ASN A 222 13.85 4.63 -8.50
N ALA A 223 13.48 3.56 -7.79
CA ALA A 223 13.60 3.47 -6.34
C ALA A 223 15.05 3.61 -5.87
N VAL A 224 16.02 2.94 -6.52
CA VAL A 224 17.44 3.05 -6.14
C VAL A 224 18.03 4.44 -6.41
N LYS A 225 17.46 5.20 -7.35
CA LYS A 225 17.83 6.61 -7.56
C LYS A 225 17.29 7.52 -6.46
N ARG A 226 16.07 7.26 -5.96
CA ARG A 226 15.44 8.03 -4.89
C ARG A 226 16.02 7.71 -3.51
N TRP A 227 16.33 6.44 -3.26
CA TRP A 227 16.83 5.93 -1.99
C TRP A 227 18.17 5.19 -2.13
N PRO A 228 19.23 5.87 -2.61
CA PRO A 228 20.50 5.21 -2.94
C PRO A 228 21.23 4.64 -1.72
N GLN A 229 20.92 5.10 -0.51
CA GLN A 229 21.52 4.63 0.74
C GLN A 229 20.66 3.59 1.48
N ASN A 230 19.55 3.12 0.89
CA ASN A 230 18.71 2.12 1.51
C ASN A 230 19.05 0.72 0.97
N HIS A 231 19.77 -0.09 1.76
CA HIS A 231 20.18 -1.44 1.37
C HIS A 231 19.01 -2.37 1.02
N LEU A 232 17.83 -2.19 1.63
CA LEU A 232 16.65 -3.01 1.33
C LEU A 232 16.12 -2.73 -0.08
N VAL A 233 16.22 -1.49 -0.57
CA VAL A 233 15.82 -1.16 -1.95
C VAL A 233 16.71 -1.86 -2.96
N TRP A 234 18.02 -1.87 -2.73
CA TRP A 234 18.98 -2.61 -3.55
C TRP A 234 18.78 -4.13 -3.47
N PHE A 235 18.53 -4.66 -2.26
CA PHE A 235 18.23 -6.08 -2.05
C PHE A 235 16.95 -6.51 -2.79
N SER A 236 15.86 -5.75 -2.65
CA SER A 236 14.60 -6.06 -3.35
C SER A 236 14.73 -5.95 -4.86
N TYR A 237 15.53 -4.99 -5.37
CA TYR A 237 15.86 -4.92 -6.78
C TYR A 237 16.62 -6.17 -7.23
N ALA A 238 17.65 -6.57 -6.49
CA ALA A 238 18.45 -7.76 -6.79
C ALA A 238 17.60 -9.04 -6.82
N ALA A 239 16.75 -9.23 -5.80
CA ALA A 239 15.86 -10.38 -5.71
C ALA A 239 14.87 -10.46 -6.87
N ASN A 240 14.31 -9.32 -7.31
CA ASN A 240 13.43 -9.30 -8.47
C ASN A 240 14.20 -9.53 -9.78
N ALA A 241 15.39 -8.94 -9.93
CA ALA A 241 16.25 -9.19 -11.09
C ALA A 241 16.63 -10.68 -11.19
N GLN A 242 16.89 -11.35 -10.07
CA GLN A 242 17.16 -12.78 -10.00
C GLN A 242 15.95 -13.60 -10.49
N VAL A 243 14.75 -13.32 -9.97
CA VAL A 243 13.51 -14.01 -10.40
C VAL A 243 13.21 -13.77 -11.89
N SER A 244 13.54 -12.59 -12.42
CA SER A 244 13.42 -12.27 -13.85
C SER A 244 14.57 -12.82 -14.72
N GLY A 245 15.47 -13.65 -14.18
CA GLY A 245 16.59 -14.26 -14.92
C GLY A 245 17.72 -13.28 -15.30
N LYS A 246 17.69 -12.05 -14.81
CA LYS A 246 18.69 -11.00 -15.09
C LYS A 246 19.88 -11.13 -14.12
N GLN A 247 20.59 -12.26 -14.18
CA GLN A 247 21.64 -12.58 -13.21
C GLN A 247 22.73 -11.51 -13.03
N PRO A 248 23.32 -10.91 -14.10
CA PRO A 248 24.34 -9.87 -13.91
C PRO A 248 23.82 -8.66 -13.12
N LEU A 249 22.58 -8.26 -13.39
CA LEU A 249 21.91 -7.18 -12.68
C LEU A 249 21.63 -7.55 -11.22
N ALA A 250 21.19 -8.79 -10.95
CA ALA A 250 20.97 -9.27 -9.60
C ALA A 250 22.27 -9.22 -8.77
N ILE A 251 23.37 -9.76 -9.30
CA ILE A 251 24.68 -9.76 -8.64
C ILE A 251 25.13 -8.33 -8.34
N GLN A 252 25.06 -7.42 -9.31
CA GLN A 252 25.44 -6.02 -9.12
C GLN A 252 24.64 -5.34 -8.00
N ASN A 253 23.32 -5.59 -7.94
CA ASN A 253 22.46 -4.98 -6.93
C ASN A 253 22.65 -5.62 -5.53
N TYR A 254 22.90 -6.93 -5.43
CA TYR A 254 23.26 -7.55 -4.15
C TYR A 254 24.59 -7.00 -3.62
N LEU A 255 25.58 -6.80 -4.50
CA LEU A 255 26.85 -6.15 -4.13
C LEU A 255 26.64 -4.72 -3.63
N GLN A 256 25.75 -3.93 -4.25
CA GLN A 256 25.39 -2.61 -3.74
C GLN A 256 24.70 -2.66 -2.37
N ALA A 257 23.77 -3.60 -2.17
CA ALA A 257 23.14 -3.80 -0.87
C ALA A 257 24.18 -4.10 0.22
N LEU A 258 25.14 -5.00 -0.07
CA LEU A 258 26.23 -5.35 0.85
C LEU A 258 27.26 -4.23 1.03
N ARG A 259 27.49 -3.37 0.03
CA ARG A 259 28.32 -2.18 0.19
C ARG A 259 27.75 -1.21 1.23
N ILE A 260 26.42 -1.10 1.29
CA ILE A 260 25.71 -0.22 2.24
C ILE A 260 25.54 -0.90 3.60
N LYS A 261 25.20 -2.19 3.61
CA LYS A 261 24.98 -3.00 4.80
C LYS A 261 25.75 -4.33 4.68
N PRO A 262 27.05 -4.36 5.04
CA PRO A 262 27.91 -5.54 4.85
C PRO A 262 27.44 -6.79 5.59
N ASP A 263 26.68 -6.62 6.67
CA ASP A 263 26.15 -7.67 7.52
C ASP A 263 24.72 -8.10 7.17
N HIS A 264 24.21 -7.72 5.99
CA HIS A 264 22.88 -8.14 5.55
C HIS A 264 22.89 -9.61 5.09
N LEU A 265 22.71 -10.53 6.04
CA LEU A 265 22.76 -11.98 5.82
C LEU A 265 21.87 -12.48 4.67
N PRO A 266 20.65 -11.95 4.42
CA PRO A 266 19.86 -12.35 3.24
C PRO A 266 20.54 -12.01 1.90
N SER A 267 21.22 -10.86 1.79
CA SER A 267 21.98 -10.52 0.59
C SER A 267 23.18 -11.45 0.42
N ILE A 268 23.90 -11.77 1.51
CA ILE A 268 25.03 -12.72 1.50
C ILE A 268 24.55 -14.07 0.97
N ASN A 269 23.48 -14.61 1.55
CA ASN A 269 22.92 -15.90 1.17
C ASN A 269 22.55 -15.96 -0.32
N ASN A 270 21.80 -14.97 -0.80
CA ASN A 270 21.32 -14.96 -2.17
C ASN A 270 22.45 -14.73 -3.18
N LEU A 271 23.41 -13.85 -2.86
CA LEU A 271 24.57 -13.64 -3.71
C LEU A 271 25.46 -14.89 -3.78
N SER A 272 25.63 -15.62 -2.67
CA SER A 272 26.35 -16.90 -2.66
C SER A 272 25.68 -17.96 -3.53
N LEU A 273 24.35 -18.07 -3.49
CA LEU A 273 23.61 -18.95 -4.40
C LEU A 273 23.85 -18.55 -5.86
N MET A 274 23.80 -17.25 -6.18
CA MET A 274 24.09 -16.76 -7.54
C MET A 274 25.51 -17.09 -7.99
N TYR A 275 26.50 -16.95 -7.12
CA TYR A 275 27.88 -17.36 -7.44
C TYR A 275 27.99 -18.87 -7.66
N ALA A 276 27.32 -19.69 -6.86
CA ALA A 276 27.34 -21.14 -7.03
C ALA A 276 26.65 -21.59 -8.32
N GLU A 277 25.52 -20.98 -8.68
CA GLU A 277 24.84 -21.23 -9.97
C GLU A 277 25.73 -20.85 -11.17
N ALA A 278 26.55 -19.80 -11.03
CA ALA A 278 27.55 -19.41 -12.02
C ALA A 278 28.84 -20.28 -11.99
N GLY A 279 28.88 -21.35 -11.17
CA GLY A 279 30.04 -22.23 -11.02
C GLY A 279 31.16 -21.69 -10.12
N ASN A 280 31.01 -20.49 -9.57
CA ASN A 280 31.99 -19.83 -8.70
C ASN A 280 31.88 -20.31 -7.25
N PHE A 281 31.97 -21.63 -7.04
CA PHE A 281 31.76 -22.27 -5.74
C PHE A 281 32.68 -21.75 -4.62
N GLN A 282 33.94 -21.46 -4.95
CA GLN A 282 34.89 -20.95 -3.95
C GLN A 282 34.50 -19.57 -3.42
N GLN A 283 34.08 -18.68 -4.32
CA GLN A 283 33.61 -17.34 -3.94
C GLN A 283 32.31 -17.41 -3.15
N ALA A 284 31.38 -18.29 -3.56
CA ALA A 284 30.13 -18.52 -2.84
C ALA A 284 30.34 -18.98 -1.40
N LEU A 285 31.21 -20.00 -1.20
CA LEU A 285 31.53 -20.54 0.11
C LEU A 285 32.27 -19.53 0.98
N LYS A 286 33.22 -18.78 0.41
CA LYS A 286 33.94 -17.71 1.13
C LYS A 286 32.95 -16.67 1.67
N LEU A 287 32.02 -16.20 0.83
CA LEU A 287 31.03 -15.21 1.23
C LEU A 287 30.09 -15.74 2.34
N LEU A 288 29.73 -17.02 2.31
CA LEU A 288 28.96 -17.65 3.39
C LEU A 288 29.77 -17.76 4.68
N ASP A 289 31.04 -18.12 4.59
CA ASP A 289 31.93 -18.24 5.76
C ASP A 289 32.11 -16.88 6.45
N GLU A 290 32.27 -15.80 5.67
CA GLU A 290 32.26 -14.41 6.17
C GLU A 290 30.93 -14.09 6.85
N GLY A 291 29.80 -14.41 6.21
CA GLY A 291 28.47 -14.19 6.77
C GLY A 291 28.21 -14.92 8.09
N LEU A 292 28.66 -16.16 8.21
CA LEU A 292 28.52 -16.99 9.41
C LEU A 292 29.35 -16.46 10.59
N ALA A 293 30.40 -15.67 10.32
CA ALA A 293 31.26 -15.07 11.35
C ALA A 293 30.70 -13.75 11.93
N LEU A 294 29.71 -13.13 11.27
CA LEU A 294 29.18 -11.81 11.69
C LEU A 294 28.30 -11.87 12.94
N ASP A 295 27.36 -12.82 12.97
CA ASP A 295 26.40 -12.98 14.07
C ASP A 295 26.01 -14.46 14.20
N PRO A 296 26.74 -15.24 15.02
CA PRO A 296 26.50 -16.67 15.19
C PRO A 296 25.13 -17.01 15.78
N ASP A 297 24.53 -16.09 16.55
CA ASP A 297 23.27 -16.28 17.26
C ASP A 297 22.05 -15.81 16.44
N ASN A 298 22.29 -15.20 15.28
CA ASN A 298 21.23 -14.82 14.35
C ASN A 298 20.43 -16.04 13.89
N THR A 299 19.10 -15.96 13.93
CA THR A 299 18.23 -17.04 13.44
C THR A 299 18.44 -17.33 11.96
N PHE A 300 18.85 -16.33 11.17
CA PHE A 300 19.14 -16.48 9.75
C PHE A 300 20.47 -17.20 9.47
N THR A 301 21.39 -17.27 10.44
CA THR A 301 22.67 -18.01 10.31
C THR A 301 22.44 -19.49 10.00
N ASN A 302 21.33 -20.07 10.47
CA ASN A 302 20.93 -21.44 10.09
C ASN A 302 20.63 -21.58 8.59
N ARG A 303 20.06 -20.55 7.94
CA ARG A 303 19.85 -20.55 6.49
C ARG A 303 21.19 -20.55 5.75
N LEU A 304 22.16 -19.75 6.19
CA LEU A 304 23.51 -19.74 5.61
C LEU A 304 24.19 -21.11 5.73
N LYS A 305 24.10 -21.76 6.89
CA LYS A 305 24.65 -23.13 7.10
C LYS A 305 24.03 -24.13 6.12
N THR A 306 22.72 -24.09 5.94
CA THR A 306 22.01 -24.94 4.98
C THR A 306 22.46 -24.67 3.55
N THR A 307 22.47 -23.41 3.12
CA THR A 307 22.89 -23.02 1.78
C THR A 307 24.36 -23.38 1.52
N ARG A 308 25.23 -23.25 2.51
CA ARG A 308 26.62 -23.70 2.43
C ARG A 308 26.72 -25.20 2.14
N LYS A 309 25.94 -26.02 2.85
CA LYS A 309 25.88 -27.48 2.64
C LYS A 309 25.35 -27.82 1.24
N GLU A 310 24.29 -27.15 0.79
CA GLU A 310 23.74 -27.30 -0.56
C GLU A 310 24.81 -27.01 -1.63
N ILE A 311 25.56 -25.92 -1.48
CA ILE A 311 26.61 -25.52 -2.42
C ILE A 311 27.78 -26.52 -2.44
N MET A 312 28.17 -27.09 -1.29
CA MET A 312 29.19 -28.15 -1.26
C MET A 312 28.71 -29.41 -1.99
N GLN A 313 27.44 -29.78 -1.85
CA GLN A 313 26.86 -30.91 -2.57
C GLN A 313 26.79 -30.63 -4.08
N MET A 314 26.45 -29.40 -4.49
CA MET A 314 26.49 -28.99 -5.90
C MET A 314 27.91 -29.13 -6.47
N LYS A 315 28.92 -28.66 -5.74
CA LYS A 315 30.34 -28.77 -6.13
C LYS A 315 30.82 -30.22 -6.25
N ALA A 316 30.32 -31.11 -5.39
CA ALA A 316 30.73 -32.51 -5.34
C ALA A 316 30.03 -33.40 -6.40
N LYS A 317 28.92 -32.94 -7.00
CA LYS A 317 28.28 -33.67 -8.09
C LYS A 317 29.19 -33.62 -9.32
N PRO A 318 29.50 -34.76 -9.96
CA PRO A 318 30.17 -34.76 -11.25
C PRO A 318 29.35 -33.93 -12.23
N LEU A 319 30.00 -33.08 -13.04
CA LEU A 319 29.35 -32.55 -14.23
C LEU A 319 28.92 -33.78 -15.04
N VAL A 320 27.62 -34.06 -15.08
CA VAL A 320 27.09 -35.00 -16.07
C VAL A 320 27.42 -34.34 -17.40
N GLN A 321 28.48 -34.79 -18.05
CA GLN A 321 28.75 -34.49 -19.44
C GLN A 321 27.48 -34.92 -20.19
N GLY A 322 26.69 -33.92 -20.60
CA GLY A 322 25.57 -34.12 -21.48
C GLY A 322 26.08 -34.79 -22.74
N ALA A 323 25.49 -35.94 -23.01
CA ALA A 323 25.56 -36.76 -24.19
C ALA A 323 25.75 -35.98 -25.51
N MET A 324 26.53 -36.61 -26.39
CA MET A 324 26.65 -36.38 -27.83
C MET A 324 25.32 -36.12 -28.53
#